data_AF-X1V6C2-F1
#
_entry.id   AF-X1V6C2-F1
#
_cell.length_a   1.000
_cell.length_b   1.000
_cell.length_c   1.000
_cell.angle_alpha   90.00
_cell.angle_beta   90.00
_cell.angle_gamma   90.00
#
_symmetry.space_group_name_H-M   'P 1'
#
loop_
_entity.id
_entity.type
_entity.pdbx_description
1 polymer ?
#
loop_
_entity_poly.entity_id
_entity_poly.type
_entity_poly.pdbx_seq_one_letter_code
_entity_poly.pdbx_strand_id
1 'polypeptide(L)' 'GPGNEQEFIGGSFDLNKVGTYTIAVQLFMDLEAEAVVDDYYGKLCTVAVAVPEPEFREFALTEYVKR' A
#
# COMPACT_ATOMS: atom_id res chain seq x y z
N GLY A 1 -25.26 6.05 14.08
CA GLY A 1 -26.10 5.30 15.03
C GLY A 1 -25.87 3.81 14.84
N PRO A 2 -26.32 2.93 15.75
CA PRO A 2 -26.15 1.48 15.58
C PRO A 2 -26.74 1.03 14.24
N GLY A 3 -25.92 0.44 13.37
CA GLY A 3 -26.32 0.04 12.01
C GLY A 3 -26.05 1.07 10.90
N ASN A 4 -25.56 2.27 11.22
CA ASN A 4 -24.97 3.16 10.21
C ASN A 4 -23.45 3.02 10.29
N GLU A 5 -22.84 2.61 9.19
CA GLU A 5 -21.39 2.62 9.02
C GLU A 5 -20.88 4.03 9.28
N GLN A 6 -19.91 4.15 10.19
CA GLN A 6 -19.24 5.41 10.50
C GLN A 6 -17.80 5.23 10.05
N GLU A 7 -17.42 5.97 9.01
CA GLU A 7 -16.07 5.94 8.52
C GLU A 7 -15.18 6.81 9.43
N PHE A 8 -14.01 6.28 9.77
CA PHE A 8 -12.96 7.03 10.45
C PHE A 8 -12.04 7.64 9.39
N ILE A 9 -12.55 8.66 8.67
CA ILE A 9 -11.78 9.38 7.65
C ILE A 9 -10.98 10.49 8.32
N GLY A 10 -9.65 10.38 8.24
CA GLY A 10 -8.71 11.42 8.64
C GLY A 10 -8.08 12.13 7.43
N GLY A 11 -6.96 12.82 7.68
CA GLY A 11 -6.15 13.36 6.61
C GLY A 11 -5.50 12.26 5.77
N SER A 12 -5.31 12.56 4.48
CA SER A 12 -4.61 11.67 3.54
C SER A 12 -3.17 12.12 3.35
N PHE A 13 -2.28 11.17 3.06
CA PHE A 13 -0.89 11.43 2.69
C PHE A 13 -0.41 10.43 1.63
N ASP A 14 0.60 10.83 0.87
CA ASP A 14 1.16 10.01 -0.21
C ASP A 14 2.16 8.97 0.32
N LEU A 15 2.08 7.75 -0.22
CA LEU A 15 3.06 6.67 -0.01
C LEU A 15 4.04 6.64 -1.19
N ASN A 16 4.92 7.63 -1.29
CA ASN A 16 5.81 7.81 -2.44
C ASN A 16 7.28 7.50 -2.17
N LYS A 17 7.66 7.17 -0.94
CA LYS A 17 9.03 6.80 -0.60
C LYS A 17 9.21 5.30 -0.79
N VAL A 18 10.28 4.92 -1.47
CA VAL A 18 10.67 3.52 -1.63
C VAL A 18 10.88 2.88 -0.26
N GLY A 19 10.28 1.71 -0.07
CA GLY A 19 10.36 0.98 1.19
C GLY A 19 9.05 0.28 1.55
N THR A 20 9.07 -0.37 2.71
CA THR A 20 7.89 -1.03 3.26
C THR A 20 7.20 -0.10 4.25
N TYR A 21 5.93 0.20 3.97
CA TYR A 21 5.06 0.92 4.88
C TYR A 21 4.31 -0.10 5.75
N THR A 22 4.31 0.14 7.05
CA THR A 22 3.54 -0.62 8.04
C THR A 22 2.37 0.20 8.56
N ILE A 23 1.38 -0.49 9.11
CA ILE A 23 0.19 0.11 9.72
C ILE A 23 0.01 -0.46 11.13
N ALA A 24 -0.41 0.40 12.04
CA ALA A 24 -0.85 0.07 13.39
C ALA A 24 -2.24 0.71 13.59
N VAL A 25 -3.21 -0.08 14.02
CA VAL A 25 -4.57 0.37 14.33
C VAL A 25 -4.92 -0.15 15.71
N GLN A 26 -5.48 0.71 16.55
CA GLN A 26 -5.94 0.37 17.90
C GLN A 26 -7.37 0.85 18.08
N LEU A 27 -8.22 -0.01 18.61
CA LEU A 27 -9.60 0.31 18.97
C LEU A 27 -9.67 0.51 20.48
N PHE A 28 -10.04 1.73 20.89
CA PHE A 28 -10.22 2.10 22.30
C PHE A 28 -11.69 2.11 22.67
N MET A 29 -12.00 1.65 23.88
CA MET A 29 -13.33 1.76 24.47
C MET A 29 -13.22 2.35 25.87
N ASP A 30 -14.03 3.38 26.15
CA ASP A 30 -14.08 4.02 27.46
C ASP A 30 -14.95 3.21 28.45
N LEU A 31 -14.41 2.09 28.90
CA LEU A 31 -14.86 1.36 30.08
C LEU A 31 -13.97 1.79 31.25
N GLU A 32 -14.21 2.99 31.77
CA GLU A 32 -13.58 3.63 32.92
C GLU A 32 -12.07 3.93 32.85
N ALA A 33 -11.33 3.45 31.84
CA ALA A 33 -9.89 3.66 31.73
C ALA A 33 -9.31 3.66 30.29
N GLU A 34 -10.11 3.99 29.27
CA GLU A 34 -9.65 4.09 27.86
C GLU A 34 -8.86 2.84 27.41
N ALA A 35 -9.46 1.68 27.58
CA ALA A 35 -8.81 0.39 27.32
C ALA A 35 -8.74 0.11 25.81
N VAL A 36 -7.60 -0.42 25.35
CA VAL A 36 -7.49 -1.02 24.02
C VAL A 36 -8.24 -2.35 24.04
N VAL A 37 -9.27 -2.48 23.21
CA VAL A 37 -10.11 -3.69 23.13
C VAL A 37 -9.81 -4.54 21.90
N ASP A 38 -9.14 -3.96 20.90
CA ASP A 38 -8.66 -4.68 19.71
C ASP A 38 -7.46 -3.92 19.10
N ASP A 39 -6.57 -4.65 18.44
CA ASP A 39 -5.44 -4.08 17.73
C ASP A 39 -5.08 -4.85 16.44
N TYR A 40 -4.48 -4.12 15.50
CA TYR A 40 -3.97 -4.68 14.26
C TYR A 40 -2.62 -4.04 13.93
N TYR A 41 -1.62 -4.89 13.72
CA TYR A 41 -0.29 -4.51 13.24
C TYR A 41 0.02 -5.28 11.97
N GLY A 42 0.41 -4.56 10.92
CA GLY A 42 0.60 -5.20 9.62
C GLY A 42 1.49 -4.43 8.67
N LYS A 43 1.81 -5.10 7.58
CA LYS A 43 2.40 -4.47 6.39
C LYS A 43 1.26 -3.89 5.56
N LEU A 44 1.29 -2.58 5.30
CA LEU A 44 0.33 -1.91 4.45
C LEU A 44 0.65 -2.16 2.98
N CYS A 45 1.86 -1.77 2.55
CA CYS A 45 2.35 -2.00 1.21
C CYS A 45 3.88 -1.90 1.14
N THR A 46 4.45 -2.28 0.01
CA THR A 46 5.87 -2.04 -0.32
C THR A 46 5.94 -1.24 -1.60
N VAL A 47 6.52 -0.04 -1.53
CA VAL A 47 6.78 0.80 -2.69
C VAL A 47 8.14 0.42 -3.24
N ALA A 48 8.15 -0.17 -4.44
CA ALA A 48 9.37 -0.50 -5.16
C ALA A 48 9.91 0.73 -5.91
N VAL A 49 11.20 0.72 -6.20
CA VAL A 49 11.80 1.67 -7.13
C VAL A 49 11.10 1.48 -8.49
N ALA A 50 10.64 2.58 -9.09
CA ALA A 50 10.18 2.55 -10.47
C ALA A 50 11.36 2.12 -11.36
N VAL A 51 11.28 0.93 -11.93
CA VAL A 51 12.24 0.52 -12.97
C VAL A 51 11.89 1.34 -14.21
N PRO A 52 12.79 2.17 -14.74
CA PRO A 52 12.51 2.85 -16.01
C PRO A 52 12.18 1.80 -17.07
N GLU A 53 11.15 2.05 -17.88
CA GLU A 53 10.88 1.18 -19.01
C GLU A 53 12.15 1.04 -19.84
N PRO A 54 12.52 -0.18 -20.29
CA PRO A 54 13.71 -0.35 -21.11
C PRO A 54 13.55 0.51 -22.36
N GLU A 55 14.51 1.40 -22.57
CA GLU A 55 14.62 2.31 -23.71
C GLU A 55 14.73 1.59 -25.06
N PHE A 56 14.83 0.27 -25.06
CA PHE A 56 14.84 -0.59 -26.24
C PHE A 56 13.76 -1.68 -26.16
N ARG A 57 12.74 -1.55 -27.02
CA ARG A 57 11.75 -2.62 -27.32
C ARG A 57 11.80 -3.11 -28.78
N GLU A 58 12.64 -2.52 -29.63
CA GLU A 58 12.62 -2.78 -31.08
C GLU A 58 13.68 -3.79 -31.55
N PHE A 59 13.91 -4.87 -30.81
CA PHE A 59 14.67 -6.00 -31.37
C PHE A 59 13.70 -7.08 -31.86
N ALA A 60 13.29 -6.94 -33.12
CA ALA A 60 12.54 -7.96 -33.84
C ALA A 60 13.40 -8.52 -34.98
N LEU A 61 13.50 -9.84 -35.08
CA LEU A 61 14.11 -10.51 -36.23
C LEU A 61 13.17 -10.30 -37.44
N THR A 62 13.45 -9.29 -38.27
CA THR A 62 12.59 -8.97 -39.43
C THR A 62 12.81 -9.92 -40.60
N GLU A 63 14.02 -10.46 -40.74
CA GLU A 63 14.36 -11.37 -41.82
C GLU A 63 15.52 -12.29 -41.43
N TYR A 64 15.49 -13.51 -41.95
CA TYR A 64 16.55 -14.49 -41.79
C TYR A 64 16.93 -15.05 -43.17
N VAL A 65 18.17 -14.77 -43.60
CA VAL A 65 18.71 -15.25 -44.88
C VAL A 65 19.63 -16.45 -44.62
N LYS A 66 19.27 -17.62 -45.17
CA LYS A 66 20.17 -18.77 -45.25
C LYS A 66 21.07 -18.62 -46.47
N ARG A 67 22.36 -18.90 -46.26
CA ARG A 67 23.37 -19.01 -47.32
C ARG A 67 23.29 -20.35 -48.02
#